data_AF-A0A8H7Y5I5-F1
#
_entry.id   AF-A0A8H7Y5I5-F1
#
_cell.length_a   1.000
_cell.length_b   1.000
_cell.length_c   1.000
_cell.angle_alpha   90.00
_cell.angle_beta   90.00
_cell.angle_gamma   90.00
#
_symmetry.space_group_name_H-M   'P 1'
#
loop_
_entity.id
_entity.type
_entity.pdbx_description
1 polymer ?
#
loop_
_entity_poly.entity_id
_entity_poly.type
_entity_poly.pdbx_seq_one_letter_code
_entity_poly.pdbx_strand_id
1 'polypeptide(L)' 'MTCSGCSGAVTRVLEKAKADGVSSFTVNLETQEVLVNGTLPYDDVLARIKKTGKEVRSGTVVA' A
#
# COMPACT_ATOMS: atom_id res chain seq x y z
N MET A 1 10.78 2.07 -1.39
CA MET A 1 10.92 0.88 -2.26
C MET A 1 12.16 1.03 -3.12
N THR A 2 13.13 0.12 -3.07
CA THR A 2 14.43 0.30 -3.76
C THR A 2 14.52 -0.34 -5.14
N CYS A 3 13.59 -1.23 -5.49
CA CYS A 3 13.57 -1.92 -6.79
C CYS A 3 12.14 -2.38 -7.15
N SER A 4 11.96 -2.87 -8.39
CA SER A 4 10.69 -3.43 -8.88
C SER A 4 10.18 -4.61 -8.03
N GLY A 5 11.09 -5.38 -7.41
CA GLY A 5 10.73 -6.42 -6.46
C GLY A 5 10.06 -5.87 -5.18
N CYS A 6 10.50 -4.69 -4.72
CA CYS A 6 9.91 -4.03 -3.54
C CYS A 6 8.50 -3.52 -3.84
N SER A 7 8.30 -2.85 -4.98
CA SER A 7 6.96 -2.41 -5.38
C SER A 7 6.03 -3.60 -5.63
N GLY A 8 6.53 -4.67 -6.26
CA GLY A 8 5.77 -5.91 -6.42
C GLY A 8 5.34 -6.57 -5.11
N ALA A 9 6.14 -6.47 -4.05
CA ALA A 9 5.73 -6.97 -2.72
C ALA A 9 4.55 -6.18 -2.14
N VAL A 10 4.58 -4.85 -2.28
CA VAL A 10 3.47 -3.96 -1.85
C VAL A 10 2.22 -4.21 -2.69
N THR A 11 2.35 -4.33 -4.01
CA THR A 11 1.23 -4.64 -4.91
C THR A 11 0.52 -5.94 -4.52
N ARG A 12 1.27 -7.02 -4.20
CA ARG A 12 0.66 -8.30 -3.82
C ARG A 12 -0.16 -8.25 -2.53
N VAL A 13 0.25 -7.45 -1.54
CA VAL A 13 -0.52 -7.34 -0.27
C VAL A 13 -1.75 -6.47 -0.44
N LEU A 14 -1.70 -5.44 -1.29
CA LEU A 14 -2.86 -4.60 -1.61
C LEU A 14 -3.87 -5.31 -2.51
N GLU A 15 -3.41 -6.16 -3.44
CA GLU A 15 -4.32 -6.98 -4.25
C GLU A 15 -5.16 -7.92 -3.39
N LYS A 16 -4.54 -8.53 -2.37
CA LYS A 16 -5.27 -9.34 -1.38
C LYS A 16 -6.24 -8.50 -0.54
N ALA A 17 -5.86 -7.26 -0.23
CA ALA A 17 -6.70 -6.34 0.54
C ALA A 17 -7.94 -5.86 -0.22
N LYS A 18 -8.05 -6.12 -1.53
CA LYS A 18 -9.29 -5.82 -2.28
C LYS A 18 -10.51 -6.56 -1.73
N ALA A 19 -10.31 -7.79 -1.28
CA ALA A 19 -11.37 -8.58 -0.63
C ALA A 19 -11.85 -7.96 0.69
N ASP A 20 -11.03 -7.09 1.30
CA ASP A 20 -11.26 -6.51 2.62
C ASP A 20 -11.67 -5.02 2.55
N GLY A 21 -11.91 -4.48 1.35
CA GLY A 21 -12.41 -3.12 1.16
C GLY A 21 -11.47 -2.16 0.42
N VAL A 22 -10.33 -2.60 -0.12
CA VAL A 22 -9.57 -1.79 -1.09
C VAL A 22 -10.28 -1.82 -2.44
N SER A 23 -10.65 -0.65 -2.97
CA SER A 23 -11.31 -0.54 -4.29
C SER A 23 -10.29 -0.40 -5.42
N SER A 24 -9.29 0.47 -5.24
CA SER A 24 -8.21 0.65 -6.20
C SER A 24 -6.94 1.11 -5.49
N PHE A 25 -5.80 0.92 -6.13
CA PHE A 25 -4.53 1.42 -5.62
C PHE A 25 -3.53 1.68 -6.75
N THR A 26 -2.54 2.52 -6.49
CA THR A 26 -1.39 2.77 -7.37
C THR A 26 -0.12 2.66 -6.54
N VAL A 27 0.88 1.94 -7.06
CA VAL A 27 2.22 1.83 -6.46
C VAL A 27 3.21 2.44 -7.42
N ASN A 28 3.79 3.58 -7.05
CA ASN A 28 4.76 4.29 -7.88
C ASN A 28 6.17 4.15 -7.30
N LEU A 29 7.06 3.48 -8.03
CA LEU A 29 8.45 3.30 -7.62
C LEU A 29 9.27 4.59 -7.78
N GLU A 30 8.95 5.43 -8.76
CA GLU A 30 9.69 6.67 -9.02
C GLU A 30 9.39 7.71 -7.94
N THR A 31 8.11 7.91 -7.62
CA THR A 31 7.71 8.88 -6.57
C THR A 31 7.78 8.31 -5.16
N GLN A 32 8.01 7.00 -5.00
CA GLN A 32 8.01 6.30 -3.72
C GLN A 32 6.64 6.35 -3.00
N GLU A 33 5.55 6.42 -3.76
CA GLU A 33 4.20 6.60 -3.22
C GLU A 33 3.32 5.37 -3.43
N VAL A 34 2.37 5.22 -2.51
CA VAL A 34 1.32 4.23 -2.56
C VAL A 34 0.01 4.95 -2.30
N LEU A 35 -0.85 5.04 -3.32
CA LEU A 35 -2.19 5.59 -3.20
C LEU A 35 -3.17 4.44 -3.08
N VAL A 36 -4.04 4.48 -2.08
CA VAL A 36 -5.04 3.44 -1.82
C VAL A 36 -6.40 4.10 -1.66
N ASN A 37 -7.37 3.64 -2.42
CA ASN A 37 -8.76 4.03 -2.31
C ASN A 37 -9.55 2.84 -1.78
N GLY A 38 -10.50 3.09 -0.89
CA GLY A 38 -11.33 2.03 -0.32
C GLY A 38 -12.00 2.41 0.99
N THR A 39 -12.67 1.43 1.57
CA THR A 39 -13.32 1.51 2.88
C THR A 39 -12.49 0.86 3.99
N LEU A 40 -11.41 0.15 3.64
CA LEU A 40 -10.51 -0.47 4.61
C LEU A 40 -9.83 0.63 5.45
N PRO A 41 -9.87 0.56 6.80
CA PRO A 41 -9.27 1.56 7.67
C PRO A 41 -7.78 1.77 7.40
N TYR A 42 -7.32 3.00 7.60
CA TYR A 42 -5.92 3.39 7.38
C TYR A 42 -4.92 2.47 8.09
N ASP A 43 -5.17 2.17 9.37
CA ASP A 43 -4.26 1.34 10.17
C ASP A 43 -4.15 -0.09 9.63
N ASP A 44 -5.22 -0.64 9.07
CA ASP A 44 -5.22 -1.97 8.46
C ASP A 44 -4.44 -1.99 7.14
N VAL A 45 -4.60 -0.95 6.31
CA VAL A 45 -3.79 -0.77 5.10
C VAL A 45 -2.31 -0.64 5.48
N LEU A 46 -2.00 0.22 6.45
CA LEU A 46 -0.64 0.45 6.92
C LEU A 46 0.00 -0.83 7.48
N ALA A 47 -0.73 -1.59 8.30
CA ALA A 47 -0.26 -2.85 8.86
C ALA A 47 0.06 -3.87 7.76
N ARG A 48 -0.77 -3.96 6.71
CA ARG A 48 -0.53 -4.84 5.55
C ARG A 48 0.72 -4.46 4.77
N ILE A 49 0.94 -3.17 4.55
CA ILE A 49 2.16 -2.69 3.89
C ILE A 49 3.38 -2.99 4.77
N LYS A 50 3.34 -2.72 6.08
CA LYS A 50 4.44 -2.99 7.01
C LYS A 50 4.83 -4.47 7.07
N LYS A 51 3.88 -5.40 6.88
CA LYS A 51 4.17 -6.86 6.80
C LYS A 51 5.13 -7.23 5.65
N THR A 52 5.30 -6.37 4.64
CA THR A 52 6.28 -6.57 3.57
C THR A 52 7.73 -6.27 3.99
N GLY A 53 7.94 -5.80 5.24
CA GLY A 53 9.24 -5.40 5.76
C GLY A 53 9.79 -4.14 5.10
N LYS A 54 8.93 -3.32 4.50
CA LYS A 54 9.30 -2.07 3.84
C LYS A 54 8.99 -0.91 4.77
N GLU A 55 9.94 0.02 4.88
CA GLU A 55 9.76 1.26 5.65
C GLU A 55 8.62 2.09 5.04
N VAL A 56 7.76 2.63 5.92
CA VAL A 56 6.74 3.63 5.56
C VAL A 56 7.12 4.90 6.30
N ARG A 57 7.59 5.91 5.54
CA ARG A 57 8.09 7.18 6.11
C ARG A 57 6.98 8.06 6.64
N SER A 58 5.85 8.09 5.94
CA SER A 58 4.68 8.88 6.26
C SER A 58 3.45 8.31 5.55
N GLY A 59 2.27 8.65 6.04
CA GLY A 59 1.02 8.42 5.34
C GLY A 59 -0.07 9.26 5.99
N THR A 60 -1.07 9.65 5.19
CA THR A 60 -2.24 10.38 5.66
C THR A 60 -3.47 9.86 4.96
N VAL A 61 -4.63 10.00 5.61
CA VAL A 61 -5.92 9.88 4.94
C VAL A 61 -6.23 11.22 4.29
N VAL A 62 -6.70 11.19 3.05
CA VAL A 62 -7.17 12.35 2.30
C VAL A 62 -8.63 12.08 1.94
N ALA A 63 -9.49 13.07 2.18
CA ALA A 63 -10.92 13.00 1.92
C ALA A 63 -11.25 13.26 0.45
#